data_AF-A0A1X2H4M2-F1
#
_entry.id   AF-A0A1X2H4M2-F1
#
_cell.length_a   1.000
_cell.length_b   1.000
_cell.length_c   1.000
_cell.angle_alpha   90.00
_cell.angle_beta   90.00
_cell.angle_gamma   90.00
#
_symmetry.space_group_name_H-M   'P 1'
#
loop_
_entity.id
_entity.type
_entity.pdbx_description
1 polymer ?
#
loop_
_entity_poly.entity_id
_entity_poly.type
_entity_poly.pdbx_seq_one_letter_code
_entity_poly.pdbx_strand_id
1 'polypeptide(L)'
;MHRFDLAAQVYDPSEYNYWHAALFLHVLKQRKREPLQRSSIEILARQLTRTWRPSSAEEDIPQFASFIENLLHATALSTNVEMDQTISLDQAIVLSVKDEFALPVVCPATTMACTLVILERLNEKMSYAGNHTSCAPLERLVTVAYLMAAKASYAGLRSVMAIGHPSPIPSGANTPRSMDDWIASSLPNVRRLLELLDLPPNDALSYCRMELELIHFVDYRLQCNPLEIWPLFFRILKSAEYPAANAAPASMINNTTCAREDTSSSAPSPNHCDH
;
A
#
# COMPACT_ATOMS: atom_id res chain seq x y z
N MET A 1 -2.28 17.50 -19.36
CA MET A 1 -2.09 17.26 -17.92
C MET A 1 -0.75 16.59 -17.74
N HIS A 2 0.17 17.22 -17.01
CA HIS A 2 1.55 16.74 -16.88
C HIS A 2 1.59 15.52 -15.94
N ARG A 3 2.49 14.55 -16.17
CA ARG A 3 2.55 13.31 -15.35
C ARG A 3 2.75 13.56 -13.86
N PHE A 4 3.47 14.64 -13.53
CA PHE A 4 3.69 15.07 -12.14
C PHE A 4 2.45 15.71 -11.51
N ASP A 5 1.57 16.35 -12.30
CA ASP A 5 0.29 16.89 -11.80
C ASP A 5 -0.59 15.74 -11.29
N LEU A 6 -0.69 14.66 -12.08
CA LEU A 6 -1.43 13.47 -11.70
C LEU A 6 -0.86 12.84 -10.43
N ALA A 7 0.46 12.70 -10.32
CA ALA A 7 1.10 12.12 -9.14
C ALA A 7 0.86 12.96 -7.87
N ALA A 8 0.88 14.29 -7.99
CA ALA A 8 0.62 15.20 -6.88
C ALA A 8 -0.85 15.18 -6.43
N GLN A 9 -1.79 15.11 -7.39
CA GLN A 9 -3.22 15.06 -7.10
C GLN A 9 -3.63 13.85 -6.28
N VAL A 10 -2.90 12.73 -6.38
CA VAL A 10 -3.19 11.55 -5.55
C VAL A 10 -3.04 11.82 -4.04
N TYR A 11 -2.25 12.82 -3.68
CA TYR A 11 -2.06 13.26 -2.31
C TYR A 11 -2.78 14.57 -1.97
N ASP A 12 -3.53 15.15 -2.91
CA ASP A 12 -4.27 16.39 -2.68
C ASP A 12 -5.54 16.09 -1.87
N PRO A 13 -5.68 16.61 -0.63
CA PRO A 13 -6.87 16.37 0.20
C PRO A 13 -8.18 16.84 -0.45
N SER A 14 -8.15 17.80 -1.37
CA SER A 14 -9.33 18.33 -2.06
C SER A 14 -9.90 17.35 -3.10
N GLU A 15 -9.06 16.45 -3.62
CA GLU A 15 -9.44 15.40 -4.57
C GLU A 15 -9.96 14.13 -3.87
N TYR A 16 -9.89 14.08 -2.53
CA TYR A 16 -10.42 12.93 -1.79
C TYR A 16 -11.93 12.98 -1.69
N ASN A 17 -12.56 11.87 -2.09
CA ASN A 17 -13.97 11.66 -1.85
C ASN A 17 -14.20 11.61 -0.33
N TYR A 18 -14.97 12.58 0.18
CA TYR A 18 -15.34 12.68 1.59
C TYR A 18 -15.82 11.35 2.17
N TRP A 19 -16.61 10.58 1.43
CA TRP A 19 -17.13 9.29 1.87
C TRP A 19 -16.03 8.24 2.04
N HIS A 20 -15.07 8.17 1.12
CA HIS A 20 -13.92 7.27 1.29
C HIS A 20 -13.12 7.63 2.53
N ALA A 21 -12.87 8.91 2.74
CA ALA A 21 -12.12 9.39 3.89
C ALA A 21 -12.87 9.19 5.22
N ALA A 22 -14.19 9.39 5.24
CA ALA A 22 -15.03 9.13 6.41
C ALA A 22 -15.11 7.63 6.74
N LEU A 23 -15.21 6.76 5.73
CA LEU A 23 -15.16 5.32 5.92
C LEU A 23 -13.78 4.86 6.39
N PHE A 24 -12.69 5.45 5.87
CA PHE A 24 -11.34 5.18 6.36
C PHE A 24 -11.18 5.57 7.83
N LEU A 25 -11.70 6.73 8.23
CA LEU A 25 -11.77 7.15 9.64
C LEU A 25 -12.57 6.15 10.49
N HIS A 26 -13.66 5.59 9.96
CA HIS A 26 -14.41 4.54 10.65
C HIS A 26 -13.55 3.29 10.86
N VAL A 27 -12.77 2.86 9.86
CA VAL A 27 -11.83 1.72 9.99
C VAL A 27 -10.81 1.97 11.11
N LEU A 28 -10.23 3.19 11.19
CA LEU A 28 -9.32 3.56 12.27
C LEU A 28 -9.99 3.48 13.65
N LYS A 29 -11.25 3.95 13.76
CA LYS A 29 -12.06 3.88 14.99
C LYS A 29 -12.35 2.45 15.42
N GLN A 30 -12.62 1.55 14.48
CA GLN A 30 -12.82 0.14 14.79
C GLN A 30 -11.53 -0.54 15.27
N ARG A 31 -10.38 -0.22 14.65
CA ARG A 31 -9.08 -0.81 15.01
C ARG A 31 -8.49 -0.27 16.32
N LYS A 32 -8.92 0.90 16.79
CA LYS A 32 -8.48 1.50 18.06
C LYS A 32 -6.95 1.58 18.23
N ARG A 33 -6.21 1.76 17.14
CA ARG A 33 -4.73 1.78 17.11
C ARG A 33 -4.07 0.47 17.61
N GLU A 34 -4.81 -0.63 17.68
CA GLU A 34 -4.24 -1.90 18.11
C GLU A 34 -3.10 -2.35 17.17
N PRO A 35 -1.96 -2.80 17.72
CA PRO A 35 -0.89 -3.36 16.91
C PRO A 35 -1.34 -4.67 16.25
N LEU A 36 -0.62 -5.09 15.19
CA LEU A 36 -0.79 -6.44 14.65
C LEU A 36 -0.13 -7.43 15.61
N GLN A 37 -0.75 -8.60 15.77
CA GLN A 37 -0.13 -9.70 16.50
C GLN A 37 1.05 -10.27 15.70
N ARG A 38 2.05 -10.82 16.39
CA ARG A 38 3.24 -11.41 15.74
C ARG A 38 2.87 -12.51 14.74
N SER A 39 1.90 -13.35 15.06
CA SER A 39 1.38 -14.40 14.16
C SER A 39 0.81 -13.81 12.86
N SER A 40 0.06 -12.71 12.96
CA SER A 40 -0.44 -11.97 11.79
C SER A 40 0.70 -11.40 10.94
N ILE A 41 1.75 -10.87 11.57
CA ILE A 41 2.94 -10.35 10.87
C ILE A 41 3.67 -11.47 10.13
N GLU A 42 3.81 -12.65 10.71
CA GLU A 42 4.43 -13.80 10.06
C GLU A 42 3.64 -14.30 8.85
N ILE A 43 2.30 -14.30 8.96
CA ILE A 43 1.42 -14.66 7.83
C ILE A 43 1.56 -13.64 6.70
N LEU A 44 1.62 -12.35 7.04
CA LEU A 44 1.87 -11.29 6.07
C LEU A 44 3.24 -11.43 5.40
N ALA A 45 4.28 -11.67 6.18
CA ALA A 45 5.63 -11.87 5.67
C ALA A 45 5.67 -13.06 4.70
N ARG A 46 5.08 -14.20 5.08
CA ARG A 46 4.98 -15.38 4.23
C ARG A 46 4.22 -15.10 2.94
N GLN A 47 3.08 -14.40 3.02
CA GLN A 47 2.29 -14.06 1.84
C GLN A 47 3.09 -13.18 0.89
N LEU A 48 3.69 -12.09 1.38
CA LEU A 48 4.48 -11.17 0.58
C LEU A 48 5.71 -11.84 -0.03
N THR A 49 6.47 -12.62 0.75
CA THR A 49 7.62 -13.37 0.25
C THR A 49 7.21 -14.34 -0.84
N ARG A 50 6.12 -15.10 -0.68
CA ARG A 50 5.66 -16.03 -1.73
C ARG A 50 5.18 -15.31 -2.99
N THR A 51 4.52 -14.16 -2.86
CA THR A 51 4.04 -13.39 -4.01
C THR A 51 5.18 -12.76 -4.79
N TRP A 52 6.17 -12.18 -4.09
CA TRP A 52 7.19 -11.34 -4.73
C TRP A 52 8.56 -12.00 -4.88
N ARG A 53 8.81 -13.09 -4.15
CA ARG A 53 10.03 -13.91 -4.19
C ARG A 53 9.66 -15.39 -4.21
N PRO A 54 9.01 -15.92 -5.28
CA PRO A 54 8.55 -17.31 -5.32
C PRO A 54 9.70 -18.34 -5.19
N SER A 55 10.94 -17.94 -5.51
CA SER A 55 12.14 -18.76 -5.37
C SER A 55 12.86 -18.62 -4.02
N SER A 56 12.39 -17.73 -3.13
CA SER A 56 12.98 -17.55 -1.80
C SER A 56 12.64 -18.74 -0.91
N ALA A 57 13.64 -19.22 -0.18
CA ALA A 57 13.45 -20.24 0.84
C ALA A 57 12.57 -19.69 1.97
N GLU A 58 11.77 -20.55 2.61
CA GLU A 58 11.02 -20.20 3.84
C GLU A 58 11.94 -19.64 4.95
N GLU A 59 13.26 -19.79 4.79
CA GLU A 59 14.33 -19.23 5.63
C GLU A 59 14.32 -17.69 5.73
N ASP A 60 13.85 -16.96 4.70
CA ASP A 60 13.84 -15.49 4.72
C ASP A 60 12.63 -14.91 5.48
N ILE A 61 11.60 -15.72 5.74
CA ILE A 61 10.34 -15.26 6.33
C ILE A 61 10.54 -14.65 7.74
N PRO A 62 11.32 -15.24 8.66
CA PRO A 62 11.53 -14.65 9.98
C PRO A 62 12.20 -13.28 9.93
N GLN A 63 13.22 -13.12 9.07
CA GLN A 63 13.91 -11.84 8.88
C GLN A 63 12.94 -10.79 8.32
N PHE A 64 12.15 -11.16 7.31
CA PHE A 64 11.19 -10.27 6.70
C PHE A 64 10.03 -9.90 7.64
N ALA A 65 9.57 -10.84 8.47
CA ALA A 65 8.60 -10.58 9.52
C ALA A 65 9.13 -9.59 10.57
N SER A 66 10.40 -9.73 10.98
CA SER A 66 11.05 -8.75 11.87
C SER A 66 11.19 -7.38 11.23
N PHE A 67 11.46 -7.30 9.92
CA PHE A 67 11.43 -6.04 9.18
C PHE A 67 10.02 -5.39 9.22
N ILE A 68 8.96 -6.14 8.94
CA ILE A 68 7.57 -5.63 9.01
C ILE A 68 7.25 -5.15 10.42
N GLU A 69 7.62 -5.91 11.45
CA GLU A 69 7.39 -5.52 12.85
C GLU A 69 8.10 -4.21 13.20
N ASN A 70 9.38 -4.09 12.83
CA ASN A 70 10.15 -2.86 13.03
C ASN A 70 9.53 -1.67 12.30
N LEU A 71 9.06 -1.87 11.06
CA LEU A 71 8.37 -0.83 10.28
C LEU A 71 7.10 -0.35 10.96
N LEU A 72 6.27 -1.27 11.47
CA LEU A 72 5.03 -0.93 12.17
C LEU A 72 5.31 -0.21 13.49
N HIS A 73 6.30 -0.68 14.25
CA HIS A 73 6.68 -0.10 15.53
C HIS A 73 7.27 1.30 15.37
N ALA A 74 8.25 1.47 14.46
CA ALA A 74 8.95 2.74 14.26
C ALA A 74 8.05 3.84 13.69
N THR A 75 7.04 3.47 12.90
CA THR A 75 6.11 4.44 12.30
C THR A 75 4.85 4.67 13.12
N ALA A 76 4.67 3.97 14.24
CA ALA A 76 3.59 4.26 15.17
C ALA A 76 3.73 5.68 15.71
N LEU A 77 2.61 6.41 15.77
CA LEU A 77 2.54 7.65 16.54
C LEU A 77 2.61 7.27 18.03
N SER A 78 3.82 6.98 18.50
CA SER A 78 4.14 6.72 19.90
C SER A 78 4.45 8.05 20.55
N THR A 79 3.62 8.44 21.50
CA THR A 79 3.97 9.56 22.36
C THR A 79 4.71 9.01 23.55
N ASN A 80 6.03 9.19 23.57
CA ASN A 80 6.96 8.92 24.68
C ASN A 80 6.41 7.94 25.71
N VAL A 81 6.83 6.67 25.57
CA VAL A 81 6.59 5.42 26.32
C VAL A 81 5.99 5.50 27.74
N GLU A 82 6.16 6.60 28.47
CA GLU A 82 5.56 6.83 29.80
C GLU A 82 4.14 7.43 29.76
N MET A 83 3.68 8.02 28.64
CA MET A 83 2.35 8.65 28.50
C MET A 83 1.41 7.96 27.48
N ASP A 84 1.84 6.86 26.88
CA ASP A 84 1.24 6.30 25.66
C ASP A 84 -0.20 5.76 25.85
N GLN A 85 -0.65 5.55 27.10
CA GLN A 85 -2.03 5.15 27.41
C GLN A 85 -3.03 6.32 27.50
N THR A 86 -2.57 7.57 27.43
CA THR A 86 -3.45 8.74 27.68
C THR A 86 -4.03 9.38 26.43
N ILE A 87 -3.43 9.15 25.25
CA ILE A 87 -3.86 9.83 24.02
C ILE A 87 -4.99 9.04 23.36
N SER A 88 -6.18 9.64 23.38
CA SER A 88 -7.33 9.08 22.69
C SER A 88 -7.08 9.00 21.18
N LEU A 89 -7.77 8.09 20.49
CA LEU A 89 -7.67 7.99 19.03
C LEU A 89 -7.97 9.33 18.34
N ASP A 90 -8.98 10.07 18.81
CA ASP A 90 -9.34 11.36 18.22
C ASP A 90 -8.19 12.38 18.40
N GLN A 91 -7.53 12.40 19.56
CA GLN A 91 -6.33 13.24 19.76
C GLN A 91 -5.18 12.81 18.85
N ALA A 92 -4.94 11.50 18.70
CA ALA A 92 -3.91 10.97 17.80
C ALA A 92 -4.15 11.39 16.34
N ILE A 93 -5.41 11.37 15.87
CA ILE A 93 -5.78 11.84 14.53
C ILE A 93 -5.52 13.34 14.40
N VAL A 94 -5.93 14.14 15.39
CA VAL A 94 -5.69 15.59 15.38
C VAL A 94 -4.19 15.90 15.37
N LEU A 95 -3.38 15.20 16.16
CA LEU A 95 -1.92 15.36 16.16
C LEU A 95 -1.32 14.99 14.81
N SER A 96 -1.72 13.86 14.24
CA SER A 96 -1.25 13.42 12.92
C SER A 96 -1.58 14.45 11.84
N VAL A 97 -2.82 14.96 11.78
CA VAL A 97 -3.27 15.95 10.78
C VAL A 97 -2.60 17.33 10.94
N LYS A 98 -2.11 17.65 12.15
CA LYS A 98 -1.39 18.90 12.43
C LYS A 98 0.10 18.83 12.08
N ASP A 99 0.69 17.64 12.01
CA ASP A 99 2.08 17.47 11.55
C ASP A 99 2.16 17.88 10.06
N GLU A 100 3.31 18.39 9.65
CA GLU A 100 3.61 18.72 8.24
C GLU A 100 3.80 17.44 7.41
N PHE A 101 4.14 16.34 8.06
CA PHE A 101 4.49 15.08 7.43
C PHE A 101 3.46 13.97 7.69
N ALA A 102 3.40 12.98 6.80
CA ALA A 102 2.50 11.84 6.92
C ALA A 102 2.96 10.79 7.94
N LEU A 103 4.17 10.96 8.50
CA LEU A 103 4.78 10.08 9.49
C LEU A 103 5.03 10.86 10.78
N PRO A 104 4.85 10.24 11.97
CA PRO A 104 4.34 8.88 12.17
C PRO A 104 2.83 8.75 11.88
N VAL A 105 2.34 7.50 11.72
CA VAL A 105 0.94 7.20 11.38
C VAL A 105 0.10 6.86 12.60
N VAL A 106 -1.20 7.19 12.54
CA VAL A 106 -2.17 6.94 13.62
C VAL A 106 -2.35 5.45 13.91
N CYS A 107 -2.41 4.61 12.87
CA CYS A 107 -2.59 3.17 12.99
C CYS A 107 -1.74 2.42 11.95
N PRO A 108 -0.50 2.02 12.30
CA PRO A 108 0.40 1.30 11.41
C PRO A 108 -0.20 0.05 10.78
N ALA A 109 -0.99 -0.69 11.56
CA ALA A 109 -1.70 -1.88 11.08
C ALA A 109 -2.64 -1.57 9.89
N THR A 110 -3.39 -0.47 9.98
CA THR A 110 -4.26 -0.03 8.89
C THR A 110 -3.47 0.49 7.71
N THR A 111 -2.38 1.24 7.96
CA THR A 111 -1.49 1.68 6.89
C THR A 111 -0.89 0.50 6.14
N MET A 112 -0.49 -0.56 6.84
CA MET A 112 0.00 -1.80 6.24
C MET A 112 -1.08 -2.52 5.43
N ALA A 113 -2.33 -2.54 5.87
CA ALA A 113 -3.41 -3.09 5.07
C ALA A 113 -3.59 -2.33 3.74
N CYS A 114 -3.50 -0.99 3.77
CA CYS A 114 -3.47 -0.18 2.55
C CYS A 114 -2.22 -0.48 1.68
N THR A 115 -1.07 -0.71 2.30
CA THR A 115 0.16 -1.14 1.60
C THR A 115 -0.06 -2.42 0.81
N LEU A 116 -0.74 -3.42 1.40
CA LEU A 116 -1.05 -4.66 0.72
C LEU A 116 -1.96 -4.45 -0.49
N VAL A 117 -2.97 -3.58 -0.39
CA VAL A 117 -3.84 -3.21 -1.53
C VAL A 117 -3.02 -2.59 -2.67
N ILE A 118 -2.09 -1.69 -2.35
CA ILE A 118 -1.19 -1.06 -3.35
C ILE A 118 -0.32 -2.13 -4.03
N LEU A 119 0.22 -3.07 -3.27
CA LEU A 119 1.05 -4.15 -3.80
C LEU A 119 0.24 -5.17 -4.60
N GLU A 120 -0.97 -5.52 -4.19
CA GLU A 120 -1.87 -6.39 -4.95
C GLU A 120 -2.17 -5.77 -6.33
N ARG A 121 -2.48 -4.46 -6.40
CA ARG A 121 -2.65 -3.72 -7.67
C ARG A 121 -1.41 -3.74 -8.54
N LEU A 122 -0.23 -3.55 -7.95
CA LEU A 122 1.04 -3.64 -8.69
C LEU A 122 1.23 -5.06 -9.25
N ASN A 123 0.98 -6.09 -8.44
CA ASN A 123 1.15 -7.48 -8.83
C ASN A 123 0.23 -7.89 -9.98
N GLU A 124 -1.04 -7.44 -9.96
CA GLU A 124 -2.00 -7.65 -11.05
C GLU A 124 -1.48 -7.08 -12.37
N LYS A 125 -0.95 -5.85 -12.34
CA LYS A 125 -0.42 -5.18 -13.54
C LYS A 125 0.87 -5.83 -14.05
N MET A 126 1.77 -6.22 -13.16
CA MET A 126 3.03 -6.89 -13.52
C MET A 126 2.76 -8.30 -14.08
N SER A 127 1.79 -9.02 -13.52
CA SER A 127 1.37 -10.34 -14.02
C SER A 127 0.81 -10.23 -15.44
N TYR A 128 0.00 -9.20 -15.73
CA TYR A 128 -0.50 -8.96 -17.08
C TYR A 128 0.62 -8.65 -18.09
N ALA A 129 1.69 -7.98 -17.65
CA ALA A 129 2.81 -7.61 -18.51
C ALA A 129 3.76 -8.79 -18.82
N GLY A 130 3.57 -9.97 -18.24
CA GLY A 130 4.45 -11.14 -18.42
C GLY A 130 5.88 -10.96 -17.90
N ASN A 131 6.14 -9.85 -17.20
CA ASN A 131 7.47 -9.48 -16.72
C ASN A 131 7.56 -9.76 -15.22
N HIS A 132 8.03 -10.95 -14.85
CA HIS A 132 8.48 -11.24 -13.48
C HIS A 132 9.90 -10.70 -13.27
N THR A 133 10.12 -9.40 -13.50
CA THR A 133 11.42 -8.77 -13.23
C THR A 133 11.54 -8.41 -11.75
N SER A 134 12.08 -9.37 -11.00
CA SER A 134 12.68 -9.17 -9.68
C SER A 134 13.85 -8.18 -9.80
N CYS A 135 13.61 -6.88 -9.63
CA CYS A 135 14.71 -5.90 -9.62
C CYS A 135 14.86 -5.12 -8.31
N ALA A 136 13.83 -5.04 -7.45
CA ALA A 136 13.95 -4.34 -6.16
C ALA A 136 13.89 -5.34 -4.99
N PRO A 137 14.69 -5.14 -3.92
CA PRO A 137 14.49 -5.84 -2.66
C PRO A 137 13.05 -5.63 -2.16
N LEU A 138 12.40 -6.70 -1.70
CA LEU A 138 11.02 -6.69 -1.23
C LEU A 138 10.81 -5.70 -0.08
N GLU A 139 11.80 -5.59 0.81
CA GLU A 139 11.85 -4.63 1.92
C GLU A 139 11.69 -3.21 1.37
N ARG A 140 12.42 -2.89 0.30
CA ARG A 140 12.37 -1.58 -0.34
C ARG A 140 11.01 -1.30 -0.98
N LEU A 141 10.47 -2.28 -1.68
CA LEU A 141 9.16 -2.19 -2.30
C LEU A 141 8.06 -1.96 -1.24
N VAL A 142 8.09 -2.73 -0.15
CA VAL A 142 7.16 -2.56 0.98
C VAL A 142 7.33 -1.19 1.64
N THR A 143 8.55 -0.73 1.89
CA THR A 143 8.81 0.60 2.48
C THR A 143 8.22 1.72 1.62
N VAL A 144 8.41 1.69 0.29
CA VAL A 144 7.85 2.70 -0.61
C VAL A 144 6.32 2.63 -0.65
N ALA A 145 5.75 1.43 -0.81
CA ALA A 145 4.30 1.26 -0.81
C ALA A 145 3.67 1.66 0.54
N TYR A 146 4.36 1.43 1.65
CA TYR A 146 3.95 1.86 2.98
C TYR A 146 3.96 3.37 3.14
N LEU A 147 5.01 4.04 2.64
CA LEU A 147 5.06 5.50 2.61
C LEU A 147 3.91 6.08 1.79
N MET A 148 3.62 5.50 0.63
CA MET A 148 2.51 5.92 -0.23
C MET A 148 1.16 5.76 0.48
N ALA A 149 0.95 4.61 1.13
CA ALA A 149 -0.23 4.37 1.96
C ALA A 149 -0.35 5.38 3.11
N ALA A 150 0.76 5.73 3.77
CA ALA A 150 0.80 6.72 4.84
C ALA A 150 0.39 8.11 4.33
N LYS A 151 0.99 8.58 3.23
CA LYS A 151 0.68 9.88 2.59
C LYS A 151 -0.78 9.94 2.14
N ALA A 152 -1.31 8.88 1.53
CA ALA A 152 -2.71 8.80 1.11
C ALA A 152 -3.67 8.81 2.31
N SER A 153 -3.35 8.05 3.37
CA SER A 153 -4.13 8.03 4.62
C SER A 153 -4.16 9.40 5.29
N TYR A 154 -3.00 10.07 5.36
CA TYR A 154 -2.86 11.42 5.88
C TYR A 154 -3.70 12.43 5.09
N ALA A 155 -3.61 12.43 3.75
CA ALA A 155 -4.40 13.30 2.89
C ALA A 155 -5.92 13.10 3.10
N GLY A 156 -6.38 11.85 3.17
CA GLY A 156 -7.77 11.52 3.48
C GLY A 156 -8.22 12.06 4.85
N LEU A 157 -7.40 11.88 5.90
CA LEU A 157 -7.72 12.42 7.23
C LEU A 157 -7.79 13.95 7.25
N ARG A 158 -6.89 14.65 6.55
CA ARG A 158 -6.96 16.12 6.42
C ARG A 158 -8.25 16.56 5.74
N SER A 159 -8.69 15.84 4.70
CA SER A 159 -9.93 16.15 3.97
C SER A 159 -11.16 16.15 4.89
N VAL A 160 -11.28 15.16 5.77
CA VAL A 160 -12.40 15.08 6.74
C VAL A 160 -12.29 16.18 7.79
N MET A 161 -11.08 16.47 8.29
CA MET A 161 -10.88 17.47 9.35
C MET A 161 -11.04 18.91 8.88
N ALA A 162 -10.74 19.20 7.61
CA ALA A 162 -10.90 20.53 7.01
C ALA A 162 -12.36 21.03 7.02
N ILE A 163 -13.33 20.12 7.03
CA ILE A 163 -14.76 20.47 7.10
C ILE A 163 -15.14 21.02 8.48
N GLY A 164 -14.47 20.57 9.55
CA GLY A 164 -14.72 21.02 10.91
C GLY A 164 -13.95 22.30 11.30
N HIS A 165 -12.83 22.56 10.64
CA HIS A 165 -12.01 23.75 10.88
C HIS A 165 -11.50 24.28 9.54
N PRO A 166 -11.98 25.44 9.05
CA PRO A 166 -11.42 26.10 7.88
C PRO A 166 -10.05 26.68 8.24
N SER A 167 -9.07 25.80 8.44
CA SER A 167 -7.67 26.18 8.35
C SER A 167 -7.45 26.57 6.89
N PRO A 168 -6.70 27.64 6.60
CA PRO A 168 -6.21 27.88 5.25
C PRO A 168 -5.35 26.66 4.89
N ILE A 169 -5.95 25.70 4.19
CA ILE A 169 -5.19 24.72 3.43
C ILE A 169 -4.31 25.60 2.55
N PRO A 170 -2.99 25.43 2.53
CA PRO A 170 -2.14 26.10 1.57
C PRO A 170 -2.52 25.62 0.16
N SER A 171 -3.63 26.15 -0.35
CA SER A 171 -4.12 25.98 -1.71
C SER A 171 -3.09 26.63 -2.61
N GLY A 172 -2.21 25.79 -3.18
CA GLY A 172 -1.20 26.24 -4.11
C GLY A 172 0.24 25.99 -3.69
N ALA A 173 0.52 25.07 -2.76
CA ALA A 173 1.88 24.55 -2.60
C ALA A 173 2.29 23.83 -3.92
N ASN A 174 2.94 24.59 -4.80
CA ASN A 174 3.65 24.20 -6.01
C ASN A 174 3.40 22.76 -6.45
N THR A 175 2.35 22.55 -7.25
CA THR A 175 2.18 21.29 -7.98
C THR A 175 3.51 20.99 -8.69
N PRO A 176 4.17 19.86 -8.41
CA PRO A 176 5.48 19.58 -8.94
C PRO A 176 5.42 19.58 -10.46
N ARG A 177 6.22 20.44 -11.11
CA ARG A 177 6.25 20.57 -12.57
C ARG A 177 7.37 19.74 -13.18
N SER A 178 8.37 19.41 -12.37
CA SER A 178 9.55 18.65 -12.73
C SER A 178 9.79 17.49 -11.76
N MET A 179 10.71 16.60 -12.15
CA MET A 179 11.21 15.55 -11.26
C MET A 179 11.88 16.13 -10.01
N ASP A 180 12.58 17.25 -10.14
CA ASP A 180 13.27 17.89 -9.02
C ASP A 180 12.27 18.47 -8.02
N ASP A 181 11.16 19.04 -8.49
CA ASP A 181 10.06 19.48 -7.62
C ASP A 181 9.40 18.30 -6.90
N TRP A 182 9.20 17.18 -7.61
CA TRP A 182 8.67 15.95 -7.00
C TRP A 182 9.59 15.45 -5.91
N ILE A 183 10.89 15.32 -6.20
CA ILE A 183 11.89 14.92 -5.22
C ILE A 183 11.88 15.88 -4.04
N ALA A 184 11.91 17.20 -4.27
CA ALA A 184 11.91 18.19 -3.19
C ALA A 184 10.68 18.07 -2.26
N SER A 185 9.50 17.78 -2.81
CA SER A 185 8.27 17.59 -2.03
C SER A 185 8.18 16.24 -1.31
N SER A 186 8.73 15.16 -1.90
CA SER A 186 8.67 13.82 -1.29
C SER A 186 9.79 13.58 -0.27
N LEU A 187 10.97 14.17 -0.51
CA LEU A 187 12.19 13.91 0.24
C LEU A 187 12.06 14.05 1.76
N PRO A 188 11.32 15.03 2.33
CA PRO A 188 11.16 15.11 3.78
C PRO A 188 10.50 13.88 4.40
N ASN A 189 9.42 13.38 3.78
CA ASN A 189 8.73 12.18 4.27
C ASN A 189 9.60 10.92 4.09
N VAL A 190 10.32 10.83 2.96
CA VAL A 190 11.25 9.71 2.71
C VAL A 190 12.38 9.71 3.74
N ARG A 191 13.03 10.85 3.99
CA ARG A 191 14.11 10.96 4.99
C ARG A 191 13.61 10.57 6.37
N ARG A 192 12.45 11.09 6.78
CA ARG A 192 11.84 10.74 8.07
C ARG A 192 11.59 9.23 8.18
N LEU A 193 11.11 8.58 7.12
CA LEU A 193 10.94 7.12 7.14
C LEU A 193 12.26 6.37 7.25
N LEU A 194 13.28 6.77 6.49
CA LEU A 194 14.59 6.11 6.54
C LEU A 194 15.25 6.28 7.92
N GLU A 195 15.13 7.47 8.52
CA GLU A 195 15.59 7.75 9.89
C GLU A 195 14.86 6.87 10.92
N LEU A 196 13.53 6.73 10.81
CA LEU A 196 12.75 5.86 11.71
C LEU A 196 13.16 4.38 11.59
N LEU A 197 13.65 3.95 10.42
CA LEU A 197 14.04 2.57 10.16
C LEU A 197 15.55 2.31 10.31
N ASP A 198 16.33 3.31 10.74
CA ASP A 198 17.79 3.26 10.78
C ASP A 198 18.42 2.85 9.42
N LEU A 199 17.80 3.29 8.31
CA LEU A 199 18.26 3.03 6.95
C LEU A 199 19.17 4.17 6.44
N PRO A 200 20.14 3.87 5.55
CA PRO A 200 21.08 4.87 5.07
C PRO A 200 20.38 6.00 4.30
N PRO A 201 20.58 7.28 4.67
CA PRO A 201 19.89 8.41 4.05
C PRO A 201 20.32 8.65 2.59
N ASN A 202 21.47 8.09 2.18
CA ASN A 202 21.99 8.20 0.82
C ASN A 202 21.04 7.60 -0.23
N ASP A 203 20.14 6.70 0.19
CA ASP A 203 19.18 6.06 -0.71
C ASP A 203 17.91 6.88 -0.94
N ALA A 204 17.71 7.99 -0.22
CA ALA A 204 16.46 8.75 -0.21
C ALA A 204 16.01 9.19 -1.61
N LEU A 205 16.93 9.60 -2.49
CA LEU A 205 16.61 9.98 -3.87
C LEU A 205 16.04 8.80 -4.67
N SER A 206 16.57 7.60 -4.45
CA SER A 206 16.11 6.42 -5.14
C SER A 206 14.77 5.92 -4.58
N TYR A 207 14.47 6.14 -3.30
CA TYR A 207 13.12 5.96 -2.75
C TYR A 207 12.11 6.95 -3.34
N CYS A 208 12.47 8.22 -3.53
CA CYS A 208 11.61 9.22 -4.18
C CYS A 208 11.27 8.83 -5.64
N ARG A 209 12.26 8.29 -6.37
CA ARG A 209 12.08 7.77 -7.73
C ARG A 209 11.16 6.56 -7.77
N MET A 210 11.40 5.59 -6.89
CA MET A 210 10.56 4.40 -6.77
C MET A 210 9.12 4.76 -6.39
N GLU A 211 8.92 5.76 -5.53
CA GLU A 211 7.57 6.24 -5.21
C GLU A 211 6.83 6.71 -6.47
N LEU A 212 7.47 7.56 -7.28
CA LEU A 212 6.87 8.05 -8.52
C LEU A 212 6.59 6.93 -9.52
N GLU A 213 7.55 6.01 -9.71
CA GLU A 213 7.38 4.84 -10.56
C GLU A 213 6.20 3.99 -10.09
N LEU A 214 6.11 3.72 -8.79
CA LEU A 214 5.04 2.91 -8.22
C LEU A 214 3.68 3.60 -8.38
N ILE A 215 3.60 4.92 -8.22
CA ILE A 215 2.37 5.70 -8.50
C ILE A 215 1.91 5.50 -9.95
N HIS A 216 2.84 5.55 -10.92
CA HIS A 216 2.51 5.29 -12.31
C HIS A 216 2.07 3.84 -12.54
N PHE A 217 2.73 2.88 -11.90
CA PHE A 217 2.35 1.48 -12.03
C PHE A 217 0.96 1.21 -11.43
N VAL A 218 0.56 1.83 -10.33
CA VAL A 218 -0.78 1.64 -9.77
C VAL A 218 -1.84 2.56 -10.36
N ASP A 219 -1.57 3.17 -11.52
CA ASP A 219 -2.49 4.06 -12.25
C ASP A 219 -3.05 5.19 -11.39
N TYR A 220 -2.22 5.74 -10.49
CA TYR A 220 -2.61 6.82 -9.57
C TYR A 220 -3.73 6.43 -8.59
N ARG A 221 -4.09 5.14 -8.51
CA ARG A 221 -5.11 4.62 -7.58
C ARG A 221 -4.46 4.27 -6.25
N LEU A 222 -4.26 5.27 -5.38
CA LEU A 222 -3.81 5.05 -4.00
C LEU A 222 -4.94 5.07 -2.97
N GLN A 223 -6.12 5.57 -3.34
CA GLN A 223 -7.29 5.46 -2.50
C GLN A 223 -7.61 3.98 -2.28
N CYS A 224 -7.52 3.56 -1.02
CA CYS A 224 -7.89 2.21 -0.60
C CYS A 224 -9.35 2.27 -0.15
N ASN A 225 -10.22 1.56 -0.87
CA ASN A 225 -11.61 1.45 -0.48
C ASN A 225 -11.65 0.62 0.82
N PRO A 226 -12.36 1.06 1.87
CA PRO A 226 -12.55 0.26 3.07
C PRO A 226 -13.11 -1.14 2.80
N LEU A 227 -13.85 -1.34 1.70
CA LEU A 227 -14.29 -2.65 1.23
C LEU A 227 -13.15 -3.55 0.73
N GLU A 228 -12.02 -2.99 0.30
CA GLU A 228 -10.80 -3.75 -0.04
C GLU A 228 -9.96 -4.06 1.22
N ILE A 229 -9.94 -3.11 2.17
CA ILE A 229 -9.17 -3.25 3.42
C ILE A 229 -9.82 -4.25 4.38
N TRP A 230 -11.16 -4.27 4.48
CA TRP A 230 -11.87 -5.08 5.46
C TRP A 230 -11.62 -6.59 5.29
N PRO A 231 -11.74 -7.18 4.08
CA PRO A 231 -11.42 -8.58 3.87
C PRO A 231 -9.97 -8.93 4.22
N LEU A 232 -9.02 -8.00 4.02
CA LEU A 232 -7.63 -8.21 4.40
C LEU A 232 -7.50 -8.37 5.91
N PHE A 233 -8.15 -7.50 6.70
CA PHE A 233 -8.17 -7.67 8.15
C PHE A 233 -8.79 -9.00 8.56
N PHE A 234 -9.92 -9.41 7.98
CA PHE A 234 -10.49 -10.73 8.29
C PHE A 234 -9.55 -11.87 7.92
N ARG A 235 -8.88 -11.79 6.76
CA ARG A 235 -7.93 -12.81 6.31
C ARG A 235 -6.74 -12.89 7.27
N ILE A 236 -6.15 -11.76 7.63
CA ILE A 236 -4.97 -11.67 8.50
C ILE A 236 -5.31 -12.06 9.95
N LEU A 237 -6.48 -11.65 10.46
CA LEU A 237 -6.91 -11.94 11.83
C LEU A 237 -7.41 -13.39 11.96
N LYS A 238 -8.24 -13.90 11.04
CA LYS A 238 -8.70 -15.31 11.10
C LYS A 238 -7.59 -16.31 10.87
N SER A 239 -6.61 -16.00 10.01
CA SER A 239 -5.51 -16.92 9.76
C SER A 239 -4.59 -17.08 10.97
N ALA A 240 -4.54 -16.08 11.86
CA ALA A 240 -3.87 -16.18 13.15
C ALA A 240 -4.62 -17.09 14.14
N GLU A 241 -5.95 -17.16 14.06
CA GLU A 241 -6.78 -18.01 14.93
C GLU A 241 -6.76 -19.49 14.52
N TYR A 242 -6.52 -19.81 13.24
CA TYR A 242 -6.57 -21.18 12.70
C TYR A 242 -5.40 -21.52 11.77
N PRO A 243 -4.16 -21.66 12.30
CA PRO A 243 -2.96 -21.84 11.48
C PRO A 243 -2.85 -23.17 10.71
N ALA A 244 -3.71 -24.16 10.98
CA ALA A 244 -3.48 -25.55 10.52
C ALA A 244 -4.45 -26.11 9.47
N ALA A 245 -5.57 -25.43 9.14
CA ALA A 245 -6.65 -26.09 8.37
C ALA A 245 -6.74 -25.72 6.87
N ASN A 246 -6.17 -24.60 6.42
CA ASN A 246 -6.42 -24.07 5.06
C ASN A 246 -5.13 -23.74 4.32
N ALA A 247 -4.34 -24.76 3.98
CA ALA A 247 -3.37 -24.69 2.90
C ALA A 247 -4.01 -25.19 1.59
N ALA A 248 -5.13 -24.58 1.18
CA ALA A 248 -5.57 -24.67 -0.20
C ALA A 248 -4.90 -23.51 -0.97
N PRO A 249 -4.31 -23.75 -2.15
CA PRO A 249 -3.64 -22.71 -2.91
C PRO A 249 -4.63 -21.58 -3.24
N ALA A 250 -4.17 -20.34 -3.07
CA ALA A 250 -4.92 -19.11 -3.32
C ALA A 250 -5.16 -18.85 -4.83
N SER A 251 -5.57 -19.86 -5.59
CA SER A 251 -5.87 -19.76 -7.03
C SER A 251 -7.37 -19.61 -7.35
N MET A 252 -8.25 -19.50 -6.37
CA MET A 252 -9.69 -19.32 -6.60
C MET A 252 -10.13 -17.85 -6.62
N ILE A 253 -9.58 -17.05 -7.52
CA ILE A 253 -10.31 -15.95 -8.20
C ILE A 253 -9.79 -15.89 -9.63
N ASN A 254 -10.11 -16.90 -10.43
CA ASN A 254 -10.16 -16.82 -11.88
C ASN A 254 -11.11 -17.93 -12.32
N ASN A 255 -12.38 -17.60 -12.53
CA ASN A 255 -13.32 -18.35 -13.36
C ASN A 255 -14.52 -17.46 -13.69
N THR A 256 -14.29 -16.47 -14.54
CA THR A 256 -15.29 -16.10 -15.55
C THR A 256 -14.81 -16.73 -16.85
N THR A 257 -15.09 -18.02 -17.01
CA THR A 257 -14.85 -18.74 -18.26
C THR A 257 -15.84 -18.19 -19.28
N CYS A 258 -15.40 -17.26 -20.13
CA CYS A 258 -16.08 -17.04 -21.40
C CYS A 258 -16.02 -18.35 -22.17
N ALA A 259 -17.18 -19.00 -22.29
CA ALA A 259 -17.39 -20.09 -23.22
C ALA A 259 -17.04 -19.58 -24.62
N ARG A 260 -15.90 -20.03 -25.14
CA ARG A 260 -15.55 -19.89 -26.54
C ARG A 260 -16.02 -21.19 -27.19
N GLU A 261 -17.14 -21.12 -27.89
CA GLU A 261 -17.64 -22.21 -28.72
C GLU A 261 -16.62 -22.49 -29.82
N ASP A 262 -15.95 -23.63 -29.72
CA ASP A 262 -15.18 -24.21 -30.81
C ASP A 262 -16.15 -24.79 -31.85
N THR A 263 -16.52 -24.00 -32.86
CA THR A 263 -17.07 -24.54 -34.10
C THR A 263 -15.93 -25.15 -34.91
N SER A 264 -15.78 -26.47 -34.80
CA SER A 264 -15.00 -27.30 -35.69
C SER A 264 -15.62 -27.31 -37.10
N SER A 265 -15.04 -26.56 -38.03
CA SER A 265 -15.33 -26.71 -39.47
C SER A 265 -14.25 -27.57 -40.11
N SER A 266 -14.57 -28.85 -40.29
CA SER A 266 -13.83 -29.80 -41.13
C SER A 266 -13.85 -29.35 -42.59
N ALA A 267 -12.68 -29.11 -43.18
CA ALA A 267 -12.51 -28.93 -44.63
C ALA A 267 -12.19 -30.29 -45.29
N PRO A 268 -12.82 -30.66 -46.42
CA PRO A 268 -12.42 -31.81 -47.20
C PRO A 268 -11.32 -31.44 -48.21
N SER A 269 -10.29 -32.28 -48.28
CA SER A 269 -9.27 -32.28 -49.34
C SER A 269 -9.89 -32.71 -50.69
N PRO A 270 -9.56 -32.05 -51.81
CA PRO A 270 -9.81 -32.63 -53.13
C PRO A 270 -8.55 -33.36 -53.64
N ASN A 271 -8.75 -34.63 -53.94
CA ASN A 271 -7.87 -35.50 -54.71
C ASN A 271 -7.80 -35.08 -56.19
N HIS A 272 -6.64 -35.39 -56.80
CA HIS A 272 -6.39 -35.82 -58.17
C HIS A 272 -7.14 -35.17 -59.36
N CYS A 273 -6.35 -34.68 -60.32
CA CYS A 273 -6.46 -35.09 -61.72
C CYS A 273 -5.06 -35.18 -62.35
N ASP A 274 -4.66 -36.39 -62.72
CA ASP A 274 -3.70 -36.67 -63.79
C ASP A 274 -4.43 -36.49 -65.14
N HIS A 275 -3.81 -35.75 -66.07
CA HIS A 275 -3.74 -36.05 -67.51
C HIS A 275 -2.84 -35.05 -68.24
#